data_AF-M2ZFV0-F1
#
_entry.id   AF-M2ZFV0-F1
#
_cell.length_a   1.000
_cell.length_b   1.000
_cell.length_c   1.000
_cell.angle_alpha   90.00
_cell.angle_beta   90.00
_cell.angle_gamma   90.00
#
_symmetry.space_group_name_H-M   'P 1'
#
loop_
_entity.id
_entity.type
_entity.pdbx_description
1 polymer ?
#
loop_
_entity_poly.entity_id
_entity_poly.type
_entity_poly.pdbx_seq_one_letter_code
_entity_poly.pdbx_strand_id
1 'polypeptide(L)' 'MRSANLVIDLPDRHSVDQFIETDLYTVHEQVSDLTVIEWDPIFGILRERSSVEGRSTREVVADIVRSFS' A
#
# COMPACT_ATOMS: atom_id res chain seq x y z
N MET A 1 -12.22 -15.95 14.03
CA MET A 1 -11.93 -14.59 13.52
C MET A 1 -11.40 -14.75 12.10
N ARG A 2 -11.97 -14.04 11.13
CA ARG A 2 -11.50 -14.05 9.73
C ARG A 2 -10.78 -12.73 9.47
N SER A 3 -9.66 -12.79 8.77
CA SER A 3 -8.91 -11.62 8.33
C SER A 3 -8.69 -11.68 6.82
N ALA A 4 -8.61 -10.51 6.20
CA ALA A 4 -8.20 -10.34 4.83
C ALA A 4 -6.98 -9.41 4.82
N ASN A 5 -6.04 -9.65 3.90
CA ASN A 5 -4.90 -8.77 3.67
C ASN A 5 -4.89 -8.40 2.19
N LEU A 6 -4.68 -7.13 1.90
CA LEU A 6 -4.60 -6.60 0.54
C LEU A 6 -3.34 -5.74 0.42
N VAL A 7 -2.58 -5.98 -0.64
CA VAL A 7 -1.51 -5.09 -1.09
C VAL A 7 -1.98 -4.49 -2.41
N ILE A 8 -2.00 -3.17 -2.50
CA ILE A 8 -2.48 -2.42 -3.66
C ILE A 8 -1.56 -1.22 -3.90
N ASP A 9 -1.34 -0.88 -5.17
CA ASP A 9 -0.64 0.34 -5.57
C ASP A 9 -1.67 1.47 -5.75
N LEU A 10 -1.49 2.57 -5.00
CA LEU A 10 -2.32 3.75 -5.03
C LEU A 10 -1.43 5.00 -5.02
N PRO A 11 -1.79 6.07 -5.75
CA PRO A 11 -0.87 7.18 -6.01
C PRO A 11 -0.59 8.04 -4.77
N ASP A 12 -1.53 8.12 -3.84
CA ASP A 12 -1.42 8.93 -2.64
C ASP A 12 -2.37 8.47 -1.53
N ARG A 13 -2.26 9.12 -0.37
CA ARG A 13 -3.09 8.81 0.80
C ARG A 13 -4.57 9.10 0.57
N HIS A 14 -4.91 10.12 -0.21
CA HIS A 14 -6.31 10.47 -0.49
C HIS A 14 -7.00 9.32 -1.26
N SER A 15 -6.29 8.72 -2.20
CA SER A 15 -6.77 7.57 -2.97
C SER A 15 -6.97 6.32 -2.09
N VAL A 16 -6.17 6.16 -1.04
CA VAL A 16 -6.35 5.09 -0.04
C VAL A 16 -7.64 5.29 0.74
N ASP A 17 -7.89 6.51 1.21
CA ASP A 17 -9.09 6.81 1.98
C ASP A 17 -10.36 6.61 1.12
N GLN A 18 -10.35 7.05 -0.14
CA GLN A 18 -11.44 6.78 -1.10
C GLN A 18 -11.67 5.28 -1.38
N PHE A 19 -10.59 4.51 -1.51
CA PHE A 19 -10.68 3.06 -1.70
C PHE A 19 -11.37 2.39 -0.50
N ILE A 20 -11.01 2.78 0.72
CA ILE A 20 -11.58 2.23 1.96
C ILE A 20 -13.06 2.62 2.10
N GLU A 21 -13.40 3.89 1.83
CA GLU A 21 -14.78 4.41 1.93
C GLU A 21 -15.74 3.73 0.96
N THR A 22 -15.22 3.20 -0.16
CA THR A 22 -16.01 2.52 -1.20
C THR A 22 -15.97 1.00 -1.10
N ASP A 23 -15.19 0.42 -0.19
CA ASP A 23 -15.12 -1.03 0.02
C ASP A 23 -16.44 -1.57 0.60
N LEU A 24 -17.01 -2.58 -0.05
CA LEU A 24 -18.27 -3.21 0.37
C LEU A 24 -18.18 -3.81 1.77
N TYR A 25 -17.02 -4.31 2.19
CA TYR A 25 -16.85 -4.82 3.56
C TYR A 25 -16.94 -3.69 4.58
N THR A 26 -16.36 -2.52 4.28
CA THR A 26 -16.46 -1.31 5.10
C THR A 26 -17.88 -0.76 5.12
N VAL A 27 -18.51 -0.61 3.94
CA VAL A 27 -19.88 -0.09 3.79
C VAL A 27 -20.92 -0.94 4.52
N HIS A 28 -20.72 -2.27 4.56
CA HIS A 28 -21.60 -3.19 5.26
C HIS A 28 -21.17 -3.47 6.72
N GLU A 29 -20.27 -2.66 7.30
CA GLU A 29 -19.81 -2.77 8.69
C GLU A 29 -19.24 -4.16 9.04
N GLN A 30 -18.65 -4.85 8.05
CA GLN A 30 -18.07 -6.19 8.20
C GLN A 30 -16.62 -6.17 8.67
N VAL A 31 -16.04 -4.98 8.85
CA VAL A 31 -14.67 -4.75 9.28
C VAL A 31 -14.67 -4.29 10.74
N SER A 32 -14.16 -5.13 11.64
CA SER A 32 -14.04 -4.80 13.06
C SER A 32 -12.80 -3.98 13.40
N ASP A 33 -11.74 -4.14 12.60
CA ASP A 33 -10.47 -3.42 12.76
C ASP A 33 -9.78 -3.35 11.39
N LEU A 34 -9.12 -2.22 11.10
CA LEU A 34 -8.42 -1.96 9.84
C LEU A 34 -7.10 -1.26 10.12
N THR A 35 -6.02 -1.86 9.66
CA THR A 35 -4.67 -1.27 9.70
C THR A 35 -4.20 -0.99 8.29
N VAL A 36 -3.73 0.24 8.07
CA VAL A 36 -3.18 0.69 6.79
C VAL A 36 -1.72 1.08 7.01
N ILE A 37 -0.81 0.45 6.28
CA ILE A 37 0.63 0.67 6.37
C ILE A 37 1.19 0.88 4.97
N GLU A 38 2.02 1.90 4.78
CA GLU A 38 2.78 2.05 3.53
C GLU A 38 3.79 0.90 3.41
N TRP A 39 3.68 0.16 2.32
CA TRP A 39 4.44 -1.07 2.10
C TRP A 39 5.49 -0.90 1.00
N ASP A 40 6.62 -1.56 1.18
CA ASP A 40 7.71 -1.64 0.21
C ASP A 40 7.90 -3.11 -0.20
N PRO A 41 7.83 -3.45 -1.49
CA PRO A 41 8.02 -4.82 -1.97
C PRO A 41 9.39 -5.41 -1.70
N ILE A 42 10.40 -4.59 -1.45
CA ILE A 42 11.78 -5.03 -1.19
C ILE A 42 11.96 -5.35 0.30
N PHE A 43 11.47 -4.48 1.20
CA PHE A 43 11.80 -4.53 2.62
C PHE A 43 10.60 -4.75 3.57
N GLY A 44 9.39 -4.77 3.04
CA GLY A 44 8.15 -4.95 3.79
C GLY A 44 7.63 -3.69 4.50
N ILE A 45 8.45 -2.65 4.68
CA ILE A 45 8.05 -1.34 5.21
C ILE A 45 8.72 -0.27 4.36
N LEU A 46 7.96 0.74 3.93
CA LEU A 46 8.50 1.85 3.17
C LEU A 46 9.46 2.68 4.02
N ARG A 47 10.72 2.73 3.58
CA ARG A 47 11.76 3.60 4.15
C ARG A 47 11.83 4.88 3.36
N GLU A 48 12.18 5.98 4.00
CA GLU A 48 12.39 7.26 3.30
C GLU A 48 13.58 7.21 2.32
N ARG A 49 14.63 6.46 2.67
CA ARG A 49 15.87 6.36 1.88
C ARG A 49 16.09 4.97 1.31
N SER A 50 16.43 4.92 0.02
CA SER A 50 16.83 3.71 -0.68
C SER A 50 18.28 3.34 -0.37
N SER A 51 18.61 2.06 -0.53
CA SER A 51 20.00 1.61 -0.63
C SER A 51 20.64 1.91 -1.99
N VAL A 52 19.84 2.35 -2.98
CA VAL A 52 20.30 2.77 -4.30
C VAL A 52 20.66 4.26 -4.28
N GLU A 53 21.92 4.58 -4.59
CA GLU A 53 22.44 5.94 -4.53
C GLU A 53 21.68 6.90 -5.46
N GLY A 54 21.36 8.10 -4.95
CA GLY A 54 20.67 9.15 -5.71
C GLY A 54 19.19 8.92 -5.97
N ARG A 55 18.59 7.85 -5.43
CA ARG A 55 17.17 7.51 -5.65
C ARG A 55 16.42 7.39 -4.33
N SER A 56 15.18 7.86 -4.29
CA SER A 56 14.26 7.57 -3.19
C SER A 56 13.78 6.12 -3.25
N THR A 57 13.38 5.57 -2.10
CA THR A 57 12.79 4.22 -2.04
C THR A 57 11.55 4.12 -2.91
N ARG A 58 10.70 5.16 -2.90
CA ARG A 58 9.47 5.24 -3.68
C ARG A 58 9.74 5.09 -5.18
N GLU A 59 10.79 5.73 -5.69
CA GLU A 59 11.18 5.60 -7.11
C GLU A 59 11.67 4.20 -7.45
N VAL A 60 12.44 3.56 -6.58
CA VAL A 60 12.94 2.19 -6.82
C VAL A 60 11.79 1.19 -6.80
N VAL A 61 10.88 1.32 -5.84
CA VAL A 61 9.69 0.47 -5.71
C VAL A 61 8.78 0.60 -6.92
N ALA A 62 8.47 1.82 -7.35
CA ALA A 62 7.61 2.06 -8.50
C ALA A 62 8.15 1.40 -9.77
N ASP A 63 9.47 1.43 -9.99
CA ASP A 63 10.09 0.78 -11.14
C ASP A 63 10.00 -0.76 -11.07
N ILE A 64 10.19 -1.34 -9.88
CA ILE A 64 10.06 -2.79 -9.68
C ILE A 64 8.61 -3.23 -9.94
N VAL A 65 7.63 -2.52 -9.39
CA VAL A 65 6.20 -2.84 -9.61
C VAL A 65 5.85 -2.75 -11.09
N ARG A 66 6.30 -1.70 -11.78
CA ARG A 66 6.11 -1.56 -13.24
C ARG A 66 6.76 -2.70 -14.04
N SER A 67 7.84 -3.30 -13.55
CA SER A 67 8.50 -4.41 -14.25
C SER A 67 7.67 -5.71 -14.30
N PHE A 68 6.63 -5.82 -13.46
CA PHE A 68 5.71 -6.95 -13.43
C PHE A 68 4.38 -6.70 -14.17
N SER A 69 4.19 -5.50 -14.72
CA SER A 69 2.99 -5.08 -15.47
C SER A 69 3.21 -5.18 -16.98
#